data_AF-A0A9E4ZXJ3-F1
#
_entry.id   AF-A0A9E4ZXJ3-F1
#
_cell.length_a   1.000
_cell.length_b   1.000
_cell.length_c   1.000
_cell.angle_alpha   90.00
_cell.angle_beta   90.00
_cell.angle_gamma   90.00
#
_symmetry.space_group_name_H-M   'P 1'
#
loop_
_entity.id
_entity.type
_entity.pdbx_description
1 polymer ?
#
loop_
_entity_poly.entity_id
_entity_poly.type
_entity_poly.pdbx_seq_one_letter_code
_entity_poly.pdbx_strand_id
1 'polypeptide(L)'
;MAEKGSVLKESIEENPKESVNKYKKGLVFSKILKTNAEKDDDFYRLELRRLPNYVKGNRESRGKGFRPLDGLFEITNFYIKIHSENNPLGITNYIDVNRILKIQYVSERYTGTNTEPTEETVDIFWIRQYNLILMNGPKKLCEDAYNELTNINKVEFTDVVFKHDFLMWIPYRLNNAKGKLFPELFVNIIADGVTQNKSSTGIVPKRLVIDKSIEALMTLPAIYGLVNKHKFYSIGGDFDFRKEPLRVTISNNGIHIKITSLLKHKDHGERCAIVFPFIIEMVNVLKYWEGLDAPERYPDEAFLEEIENSFNNQILECQNNLEELKKEYKEKRET
;
A
#
# COMPACT_ATOMS: atom_id res chain seq x y z
N MET A 1 21.08 38.92 45.80
CA MET A 1 20.40 39.73 44.76
C MET A 1 21.44 40.06 43.71
N ALA A 2 21.37 39.67 42.44
CA ALA A 2 20.41 38.89 41.70
C ALA A 2 21.18 38.16 40.58
N GLU A 3 20.72 36.95 40.26
CA GLU A 3 21.19 36.11 39.16
C GLU A 3 20.93 36.80 37.80
N LYS A 4 21.84 36.62 36.85
CA LYS A 4 21.53 36.73 35.42
C LYS A 4 21.94 35.45 34.74
N GLY A 5 20.94 34.59 34.51
CA GLY A 5 21.05 33.43 33.65
C GLY A 5 21.19 33.84 32.19
N SER A 6 22.14 33.23 31.49
CA SER A 6 22.17 33.20 30.04
C SER A 6 21.42 31.95 29.58
N VAL A 7 20.29 32.17 28.91
CA VAL A 7 19.55 31.14 28.20
C VAL A 7 20.21 30.96 26.84
N LEU A 8 20.93 29.87 26.66
CA LEU A 8 21.32 29.34 25.36
C LEU A 8 20.05 28.87 24.64
N LYS A 9 19.65 29.61 23.60
CA LYS A 9 18.75 29.11 22.57
C LYS A 9 19.58 28.27 21.61
N GLU A 10 19.55 26.95 21.77
CA GLU A 10 19.97 26.02 20.71
C GLU A 10 18.82 25.88 19.71
N SER A 11 18.95 26.56 18.58
CA SER A 11 18.22 26.23 17.36
C SER A 11 18.83 24.97 16.77
N ILE A 12 18.15 23.84 16.90
CA ILE A 12 18.46 22.62 16.14
C ILE A 12 18.01 22.88 14.71
N GLU A 13 18.94 23.28 13.84
CA GLU A 13 18.75 23.22 12.39
C GLU A 13 18.70 21.74 11.98
N GLU A 14 17.49 21.21 11.77
CA GLU A 14 17.29 19.94 11.09
C GLU A 14 17.90 20.01 9.69
N ASN A 15 18.75 19.04 9.35
CA ASN A 15 19.46 18.97 8.07
C ASN A 15 18.45 18.71 6.93
N PRO A 16 18.04 19.70 6.11
CA PRO A 16 16.86 19.58 5.23
C PRO A 16 17.07 18.63 4.04
N LYS A 17 18.29 18.16 3.81
CA LYS A 17 18.66 17.46 2.57
C LYS A 17 18.22 16.00 2.53
N GLU A 18 18.12 15.31 3.66
CA GLU A 18 17.66 13.90 3.70
C GLU A 18 16.13 13.77 3.73
N SER A 19 15.43 14.64 4.46
CA SER A 19 13.96 14.65 4.54
C SER A 19 13.31 14.95 3.18
N VAL A 20 13.89 15.87 2.39
CA VAL A 20 13.39 16.25 1.05
C VAL A 20 13.50 15.10 0.03
N ASN A 21 14.40 14.13 0.22
CA ASN A 21 14.60 13.03 -0.73
C ASN A 21 13.60 11.87 -0.53
N LYS A 22 13.11 11.65 0.70
CA LYS A 22 12.06 10.66 1.02
C LYS A 22 10.79 10.92 0.19
N TYR A 23 10.39 12.19 0.11
CA TYR A 23 9.17 12.63 -0.51
C TYR A 23 9.21 12.69 -2.05
N LYS A 24 10.35 12.36 -2.66
CA LYS A 24 10.47 12.22 -4.12
C LYS A 24 10.09 10.82 -4.63
N LYS A 25 9.85 9.85 -3.73
CA LYS A 25 9.45 8.47 -4.07
C LYS A 25 7.92 8.30 -4.00
N GLY A 26 7.42 7.19 -4.54
CA GLY A 26 6.00 6.83 -4.45
C GLY A 26 5.52 6.72 -3.00
N LEU A 27 4.20 6.66 -2.81
CA LEU A 27 3.60 6.48 -1.50
C LEU A 27 3.46 4.99 -1.21
N VAL A 28 3.97 4.53 -0.06
CA VAL A 28 4.06 3.12 0.30
C VAL A 28 3.33 2.92 1.63
N PHE A 29 2.02 2.72 1.55
CA PHE A 29 1.18 2.46 2.71
C PHE A 29 1.30 0.99 3.11
N SER A 30 2.36 0.67 3.84
CA SER A 30 2.69 -0.71 4.24
C SER A 30 1.76 -1.29 5.30
N LYS A 31 0.95 -0.44 5.96
CA LYS A 31 -0.06 -0.84 6.93
C LYS A 31 -1.25 0.12 6.87
N ILE A 32 -2.45 -0.44 6.87
CA ILE A 32 -3.73 0.27 6.87
C ILE A 32 -4.55 -0.33 8.01
N LEU A 33 -5.02 0.51 8.93
CA LEU A 33 -5.77 0.07 10.10
C LEU A 33 -7.16 0.69 10.12
N LYS A 34 -8.14 -0.10 10.55
CA LYS A 34 -9.41 0.42 11.08
C LYS A 34 -9.31 0.60 12.58
N THR A 35 -10.09 1.53 13.10
CA THR A 35 -10.19 1.78 14.53
C THR A 35 -11.63 1.93 15.00
N ASN A 36 -11.89 1.64 16.26
CA ASN A 36 -13.18 1.87 16.91
C ASN A 36 -13.24 3.21 17.67
N ALA A 37 -12.18 4.02 17.63
CA ALA A 37 -12.12 5.27 18.39
C ALA A 37 -13.34 6.15 18.09
N GLU A 38 -14.01 6.60 19.15
CA GLU A 38 -15.13 7.53 19.05
C GLU A 38 -14.70 8.82 18.35
N LYS A 39 -15.62 9.46 17.61
CA LYS A 39 -15.37 10.70 16.88
C LYS A 39 -15.24 11.94 17.79
N ASP A 40 -14.73 11.77 19.00
CA ASP A 40 -14.50 12.84 19.97
C ASP A 40 -13.09 13.43 19.80
N ASP A 41 -13.03 14.71 19.41
CA ASP A 41 -11.78 15.42 19.13
C ASP A 41 -10.85 15.54 20.36
N ASP A 42 -11.41 15.59 21.57
CA ASP A 42 -10.65 15.73 22.81
C ASP A 42 -9.96 14.42 23.19
N PHE A 43 -10.64 13.28 22.97
CA PHE A 43 -10.07 11.96 23.17
C PHE A 43 -8.76 11.80 22.37
N TYR A 44 -8.79 12.13 21.08
CA TYR A 44 -7.60 11.98 20.24
C TYR A 44 -6.46 12.89 20.68
N ARG A 45 -6.74 14.16 21.01
CA ARG A 45 -5.70 15.09 21.48
C ARG A 45 -5.05 14.60 22.78
N LEU A 46 -5.81 13.98 23.66
CA LEU A 46 -5.32 13.41 24.91
C LEU A 46 -4.52 12.13 24.69
N GLU A 47 -4.99 11.20 23.86
CA GLU A 47 -4.29 9.93 23.62
C GLU A 47 -2.97 10.13 22.86
N LEU A 48 -2.88 11.13 21.98
CA LEU A 48 -1.62 11.44 21.30
C LEU A 48 -0.54 11.98 22.21
N ARG A 49 -0.93 12.70 23.27
CA ARG A 49 0.03 13.16 24.29
C ARG A 49 0.61 12.01 25.11
N ARG A 50 0.00 10.82 25.03
CA ARG A 50 0.50 9.61 25.70
C ARG A 50 1.47 8.81 24.85
N LEU A 51 1.55 9.08 23.55
CA LEU A 51 2.56 8.45 22.71
C LEU A 51 3.95 8.87 23.16
N PRO A 52 4.94 7.96 23.16
CA PRO A 52 6.30 8.28 23.56
C PRO A 52 6.87 9.28 22.56
N ASN A 53 7.16 10.50 23.01
CA ASN A 53 7.83 11.49 22.17
C ASN A 53 9.17 10.93 21.67
N TYR A 54 9.56 11.30 20.46
CA TYR A 54 10.87 10.94 19.92
C TYR A 54 11.96 11.52 20.82
N VAL A 55 12.84 10.63 21.30
CA VAL A 55 14.05 10.99 22.03
C VAL A 55 15.25 10.47 21.24
N LYS A 56 16.15 11.39 20.89
CA LYS A 56 17.41 11.07 20.22
C LYS A 56 18.24 10.16 21.11
N GLY A 57 18.77 9.08 20.53
CA GLY A 57 19.53 8.07 21.25
C GLY A 57 21.02 8.12 21.01
N ASN A 58 21.67 7.00 21.31
CA ASN A 58 23.06 6.74 21.00
C ASN A 58 23.21 5.31 20.43
N ARG A 59 24.44 4.88 20.14
CA ARG A 59 24.70 3.54 19.57
C ARG A 59 24.24 2.38 20.46
N GLU A 60 24.30 2.55 21.77
CA GLU A 60 23.95 1.52 22.76
C GLU A 60 22.44 1.49 23.01
N SER A 61 21.80 2.66 22.96
CA SER A 61 20.36 2.84 23.13
C SER A 61 19.81 3.73 22.01
N ARG A 62 19.34 3.09 20.94
CA ARG A 62 18.81 3.79 19.76
C ARG A 62 17.59 4.62 20.10
N GLY A 63 17.54 5.83 19.57
CA GLY A 63 16.41 6.73 19.69
C GLY A 63 15.21 6.24 18.89
N LYS A 64 14.03 6.38 19.48
CA LYS A 64 12.76 6.10 18.82
C LYS A 64 11.63 6.91 19.46
N GLY A 65 10.52 7.03 18.74
CA GLY A 65 9.28 7.62 19.26
C GLY A 65 8.54 8.44 18.20
N PHE A 66 7.57 9.22 18.65
CA PHE A 66 6.67 9.99 17.81
C PHE A 66 7.00 11.48 17.85
N ARG A 67 6.86 12.16 16.72
CA ARG A 67 6.86 13.62 16.64
C ARG A 67 5.73 14.13 15.73
N PRO A 68 5.24 15.37 15.92
CA PRO A 68 4.32 15.98 14.97
C PRO A 68 4.90 16.00 13.56
N LEU A 69 4.05 15.81 12.56
CA LEU A 69 4.44 15.95 11.15
C LEU A 69 4.20 17.38 10.62
N ASP A 70 3.67 18.27 11.47
CA ASP A 70 3.33 19.64 11.11
C ASP A 70 4.55 20.43 10.67
N GLY A 71 4.43 21.18 9.58
CA GLY A 71 5.50 21.98 9.00
C GLY A 71 6.39 21.27 7.97
N LEU A 72 6.29 19.93 7.82
CA LEU A 72 7.04 19.21 6.76
C LEU A 72 6.40 19.32 5.38
N PHE A 73 5.06 19.32 5.33
CA PHE A 73 4.25 19.53 4.13
C PHE A 73 2.80 19.83 4.52
N GLU A 74 2.04 20.41 3.59
CA GLU A 74 0.61 20.68 3.78
C GLU A 74 -0.22 19.79 2.86
N ILE A 75 -1.13 19.02 3.44
CA ILE A 75 -2.14 18.28 2.68
C ILE A 75 -3.23 19.28 2.31
N THR A 76 -3.62 19.33 1.04
CA THR A 76 -4.74 20.16 0.59
C THR A 76 -6.07 19.46 0.89
N ASN A 77 -7.12 20.24 1.13
CA ASN A 77 -8.46 19.69 1.31
C ASN A 77 -8.89 18.87 0.10
N PHE A 78 -9.56 17.75 0.37
CA PHE A 78 -10.01 16.83 -0.66
C PHE A 78 -11.42 16.36 -0.39
N TYR A 79 -12.05 15.81 -1.41
CA TYR A 79 -13.40 15.30 -1.36
C TYR A 79 -13.40 13.79 -1.47
N ILE A 80 -14.29 13.16 -0.73
CA ILE A 80 -14.58 11.74 -0.87
C ILE A 80 -16.06 11.59 -1.16
N LYS A 81 -16.35 11.11 -2.35
CA LYS A 81 -17.67 10.63 -2.73
C LYS A 81 -17.82 9.22 -2.20
N ILE A 82 -18.65 9.05 -1.18
CA ILE A 82 -19.00 7.73 -0.65
C ILE A 82 -20.20 7.23 -1.43
N HIS A 83 -20.05 6.11 -2.12
CA HIS A 83 -21.19 5.40 -2.68
C HIS A 83 -21.73 4.39 -1.68
N SER A 84 -23.05 4.27 -1.61
CA SER A 84 -23.72 3.17 -0.91
C SER A 84 -24.70 2.51 -1.87
N GLU A 85 -25.09 1.27 -1.58
CA GLU A 85 -26.08 0.53 -2.38
C GLU A 85 -27.38 1.32 -2.57
N ASN A 86 -27.77 2.09 -1.54
CA ASN A 86 -28.99 2.91 -1.55
C ASN A 86 -28.79 4.32 -2.12
N ASN A 87 -27.56 4.73 -2.44
CA ASN A 87 -27.27 6.03 -3.04
C ASN A 87 -26.16 5.91 -4.11
N PRO A 88 -26.52 5.49 -5.33
CA PRO A 88 -25.56 5.34 -6.43
C PRO A 88 -24.95 6.67 -6.88
N LEU A 89 -25.66 7.80 -6.67
CA LEU A 89 -25.14 9.14 -6.92
C LEU A 89 -24.04 9.54 -5.93
N GLY A 90 -23.94 8.83 -4.80
CA GLY A 90 -22.95 9.05 -3.75
C GLY A 90 -23.20 10.32 -2.93
N ILE A 91 -22.62 10.36 -1.73
CA ILE A 91 -22.55 11.57 -0.91
C ILE A 91 -21.13 12.10 -0.99
N THR A 92 -20.96 13.32 -1.49
CA THR A 92 -19.66 13.99 -1.50
C THR A 92 -19.40 14.58 -0.11
N ASN A 93 -18.52 13.92 0.64
CA ASN A 93 -18.02 14.41 1.91
C ASN A 93 -16.76 15.24 1.68
N TYR A 94 -16.81 16.49 2.12
CA TYR A 94 -15.63 17.33 2.23
C TYR A 94 -14.76 16.89 3.41
N ILE A 95 -13.48 16.64 3.15
CA ILE A 95 -12.51 16.30 4.18
C ILE A 95 -11.63 17.53 4.44
N ASP A 96 -11.93 18.17 5.57
CA ASP A 96 -11.08 19.18 6.17
C ASP A 96 -9.81 18.51 6.69
N VAL A 97 -8.65 18.89 6.13
CA VAL A 97 -7.34 18.34 6.49
C VAL A 97 -6.96 18.61 7.94
N ASN A 98 -7.56 19.62 8.57
CA ASN A 98 -7.36 19.88 10.00
C ASN A 98 -7.94 18.76 10.88
N ARG A 99 -8.81 17.91 10.31
CA ARG A 99 -9.36 16.71 10.97
C ARG A 99 -8.53 15.46 10.70
N ILE A 100 -7.50 15.56 9.87
CA ILE A 100 -6.51 14.50 9.68
C ILE A 100 -5.39 14.75 10.67
N LEU A 101 -5.25 13.82 11.61
CA LEU A 101 -4.07 13.82 12.45
C LEU A 101 -2.88 13.36 11.62
N LYS A 102 -1.77 14.07 11.76
CA LYS A 102 -0.50 13.78 11.10
C LYS A 102 0.60 13.62 12.17
N ILE A 103 1.13 12.41 12.32
CA ILE A 103 2.26 12.13 13.22
C ILE A 103 3.32 11.33 12.49
N GLN A 104 4.57 11.46 12.92
CA GLN A 104 5.68 10.66 12.40
C GLN A 104 6.22 9.76 13.49
N TYR A 105 6.39 8.48 13.19
CA TYR A 105 7.23 7.60 14.00
C TYR A 105 8.65 7.63 13.45
N VAL A 106 9.62 7.84 14.33
CA VAL A 106 11.05 7.93 14.01
C VAL A 106 11.78 6.81 14.74
N SER A 107 12.70 6.14 14.06
CA SER A 107 13.65 5.22 14.67
C SER A 107 15.03 5.47 14.11
N GLU A 108 16.03 5.48 15.00
CA GLU A 108 17.42 5.63 14.61
C GLU A 108 18.02 4.30 14.14
N ARG A 109 18.83 4.39 13.09
CA ARG A 109 19.64 3.29 12.58
C ARG A 109 21.09 3.71 12.47
N TYR A 110 21.96 2.99 13.17
CA TYR A 110 23.41 3.13 13.03
C TYR A 110 23.93 2.11 12.01
N THR A 111 24.69 2.57 11.02
CA THR A 111 25.35 1.71 10.02
C THR A 111 26.85 1.89 10.06
N GLY A 112 27.59 0.78 10.13
CA GLY A 112 29.05 0.79 10.09
C GLY A 112 29.68 1.58 11.24
N THR A 113 30.65 2.44 10.90
CA THR A 113 31.41 3.26 11.85
C THR A 113 30.87 4.68 12.02
N ASN A 114 29.68 5.02 11.47
CA ASN A 114 29.09 6.35 11.60
C ASN A 114 28.64 6.64 13.04
N THR A 115 29.09 7.76 13.60
CA THR A 115 28.70 8.25 14.94
C THR A 115 27.33 8.89 14.94
N GLU A 116 26.84 9.35 13.79
CA GLU A 116 25.50 9.88 13.62
C GLU A 116 24.55 8.79 13.08
N PRO A 117 23.35 8.64 13.68
CA PRO A 117 22.35 7.72 13.17
C PRO A 117 21.68 8.28 11.91
N THR A 118 21.23 7.39 11.05
CA THR A 118 20.23 7.71 10.03
C THR A 118 18.84 7.55 10.63
N GLU A 119 17.98 8.55 10.48
CA GLU A 119 16.58 8.44 10.89
C GLU A 119 15.76 7.68 9.83
N GLU A 120 15.17 6.55 10.22
CA GLU A 120 14.14 5.87 9.44
C GLU A 120 12.77 6.33 9.97
N THR A 121 11.83 6.66 9.07
CA THR A 121 10.56 7.29 9.46
C THR A 121 9.33 6.63 8.83
N VAL A 122 8.22 6.64 9.56
CA VAL A 122 6.87 6.29 9.09
C VAL A 122 5.98 7.50 9.28
N ASP A 123 5.34 7.97 8.21
CA ASP A 123 4.33 9.01 8.30
C ASP A 123 2.98 8.33 8.55
N ILE A 124 2.28 8.76 9.58
CA ILE A 124 1.04 8.15 10.06
C ILE A 124 -0.06 9.19 9.95
N PHE A 125 -1.09 8.84 9.21
CA PHE A 125 -2.25 9.69 8.95
C PHE A 125 -3.49 9.04 9.54
N TRP A 126 -4.14 9.70 10.49
CA TRP A 126 -5.41 9.23 11.04
C TRP A 126 -6.55 10.06 10.47
N ILE A 127 -7.32 9.45 9.57
CA ILE A 127 -8.47 10.07 8.90
C ILE A 127 -9.73 9.74 9.70
N ARG A 128 -10.05 10.62 10.66
CA ARG A 128 -11.08 10.38 11.68
C ARG A 128 -12.46 10.10 11.12
N GLN A 129 -12.89 10.79 10.05
CA GLN A 129 -14.25 10.58 9.53
C GLN A 129 -14.49 9.13 9.04
N TYR A 130 -13.42 8.41 8.70
CA TYR A 130 -13.46 7.04 8.20
C TYR A 130 -12.92 6.01 9.19
N ASN A 131 -12.49 6.43 10.38
CA ASN A 131 -11.83 5.57 11.35
C ASN A 131 -10.69 4.76 10.73
N LEU A 132 -9.86 5.42 9.91
CA LEU A 132 -8.75 4.80 9.21
C LEU A 132 -7.43 5.43 9.60
N ILE A 133 -6.41 4.58 9.77
CA ILE A 133 -5.02 4.98 9.94
C ILE A 133 -4.21 4.44 8.77
N LEU A 134 -3.47 5.33 8.11
CA LEU A 134 -2.61 5.03 6.99
C LEU A 134 -1.15 5.20 7.41
N MET A 135 -0.34 4.15 7.31
CA MET A 135 1.09 4.21 7.66
C MET A 135 1.95 4.13 6.41
N ASN A 136 2.53 5.27 6.03
CA ASN A 136 3.43 5.41 4.89
C ASN A 136 4.89 5.25 5.32
N GLY A 137 5.50 4.13 4.94
CA GLY A 137 6.90 3.84 5.28
C GLY A 137 7.26 2.37 5.14
N PRO A 138 8.48 1.97 5.56
CA PRO A 138 8.94 0.59 5.50
C PRO A 138 8.09 -0.33 6.38
N LYS A 139 7.73 -1.53 5.88
CA LYS A 139 6.87 -2.49 6.59
C LYS A 139 7.31 -2.77 8.03
N LYS A 140 8.60 -3.08 8.24
CA LYS A 140 9.12 -3.39 9.58
C LYS A 140 8.90 -2.22 10.55
N LEU A 141 9.17 -1.00 10.10
CA LEU A 141 9.02 0.20 10.93
C LEU A 141 7.55 0.54 11.19
N CYS A 142 6.64 0.21 10.25
CA CYS A 142 5.20 0.32 10.47
C CYS A 142 4.72 -0.66 11.55
N GLU A 143 5.26 -1.89 11.60
CA GLU A 143 4.96 -2.83 12.68
C GLU A 143 5.47 -2.34 14.02
N ASP A 144 6.68 -1.76 14.06
CA ASP A 144 7.23 -1.15 15.28
C ASP A 144 6.34 0.01 15.77
N ALA A 145 5.94 0.91 14.87
CA ALA A 145 5.03 2.00 15.18
C ALA A 145 3.64 1.50 15.64
N TYR A 146 3.13 0.44 15.02
CA TYR A 146 1.86 -0.19 15.39
C TYR A 146 1.90 -0.75 16.81
N ASN A 147 2.96 -1.46 17.18
CA ASN A 147 3.11 -2.02 18.52
C ASN A 147 3.11 -0.92 19.60
N GLU A 148 3.71 0.24 19.31
CA GLU A 148 3.67 1.39 20.21
C GLU A 148 2.28 2.05 20.24
N LEU A 149 1.58 2.12 19.10
CA LEU A 149 0.20 2.64 19.05
C LEU A 149 -0.78 1.75 19.80
N THR A 150 -0.63 0.43 19.77
CA THR A 150 -1.50 -0.50 20.51
C THR A 150 -1.35 -0.40 22.02
N ASN A 151 -0.29 0.25 22.52
CA ASN A 151 -0.14 0.56 23.94
C ASN A 151 -1.07 1.69 24.42
N ILE A 152 -1.72 2.42 23.50
CA ILE A 152 -2.74 3.42 23.84
C ILE A 152 -3.99 2.69 24.34
N ASN A 153 -4.33 2.91 25.61
CA ASN A 153 -5.54 2.35 26.21
C ASN A 153 -6.80 2.90 25.52
N LYS A 154 -7.82 2.05 25.30
CA LYS A 154 -9.17 2.36 24.78
C LYS A 154 -9.34 2.51 23.27
N VAL A 155 -8.32 2.21 22.47
CA VAL A 155 -8.47 2.17 21.00
C VAL A 155 -8.16 0.76 20.51
N GLU A 156 -9.12 0.13 19.86
CA GLU A 156 -8.88 -1.10 19.12
C GLU A 156 -8.42 -0.74 17.70
N PHE A 157 -7.39 -1.45 17.26
CA PHE A 157 -6.84 -1.33 15.92
C PHE A 157 -6.95 -2.68 15.22
N THR A 158 -7.55 -2.68 14.02
CA THR A 158 -7.70 -3.89 13.20
C THR A 158 -7.04 -3.68 11.86
N ASP A 159 -6.16 -4.60 11.47
CA ASP A 159 -5.51 -4.57 10.16
C ASP A 159 -6.56 -4.70 9.03
N VAL A 160 -6.44 -3.85 8.02
CA VAL A 160 -7.12 -4.05 6.75
C VAL A 160 -6.30 -5.02 5.92
N VAL A 161 -6.85 -6.22 5.69
CA VAL A 161 -6.16 -7.31 4.99
C VAL A 161 -6.83 -7.60 3.66
N PHE A 162 -6.09 -7.40 2.56
CA PHE A 162 -6.53 -7.77 1.22
C PHE A 162 -6.26 -9.26 0.98
N LYS A 163 -7.26 -10.11 1.24
CA LYS A 163 -7.12 -11.57 1.14
C LYS A 163 -6.88 -12.01 -0.31
N HIS A 164 -6.29 -13.20 -0.48
CA HIS A 164 -6.08 -13.83 -1.78
C HIS A 164 -7.33 -13.81 -2.67
N ASP A 165 -8.48 -14.19 -2.12
CA ASP A 165 -9.74 -14.27 -2.87
C ASP A 165 -10.17 -12.90 -3.38
N PHE A 166 -9.96 -11.84 -2.58
CA PHE A 166 -10.18 -10.46 -3.02
C PHE A 166 -9.20 -10.06 -4.13
N LEU A 167 -7.92 -10.43 -4.00
CA LEU A 167 -6.92 -10.17 -5.03
C LEU A 167 -7.21 -10.94 -6.34
N MET A 168 -7.84 -12.12 -6.25
CA MET A 168 -8.37 -12.88 -7.40
C MET A 168 -9.64 -12.28 -7.98
N TRP A 169 -10.45 -11.63 -7.14
CA TRP A 169 -11.69 -11.01 -7.58
C TRP A 169 -11.47 -9.76 -8.44
N ILE A 170 -10.46 -8.94 -8.13
CA ILE A 170 -10.13 -7.74 -8.93
C ILE A 170 -9.98 -8.03 -10.44
N PRO A 171 -9.19 -9.02 -10.87
CA PRO A 171 -9.08 -9.36 -12.29
C PRO A 171 -10.26 -10.13 -12.86
N TYR A 172 -10.97 -10.90 -12.05
CA TYR A 172 -12.24 -11.46 -12.46
C TYR A 172 -13.20 -10.32 -12.88
N ARG A 173 -13.22 -9.22 -12.10
CA ARG A 173 -13.94 -7.99 -12.44
C ARG A 173 -13.40 -7.27 -13.68
N LEU A 174 -12.10 -7.34 -13.93
CA LEU A 174 -11.52 -6.86 -15.19
C LEU A 174 -12.15 -7.57 -16.39
N ASN A 175 -12.28 -8.89 -16.31
CA ASN A 175 -12.84 -9.71 -17.37
C ASN A 175 -14.36 -9.54 -17.53
N ASN A 176 -15.14 -9.70 -16.45
CA ASN A 176 -16.60 -9.82 -16.55
C ASN A 176 -17.37 -8.50 -16.38
N ALA A 177 -16.74 -7.46 -15.81
CA ALA A 177 -17.38 -6.20 -15.45
C ALA A 177 -16.62 -4.99 -16.01
N LYS A 178 -15.80 -5.21 -17.05
CA LYS A 178 -14.97 -4.16 -17.68
C LYS A 178 -14.13 -3.40 -16.66
N GLY A 179 -13.61 -4.12 -15.66
CA GLY A 179 -12.76 -3.54 -14.62
C GLY A 179 -13.47 -2.73 -13.57
N LYS A 180 -14.80 -2.60 -13.60
CA LYS A 180 -15.52 -1.83 -12.59
C LYS A 180 -15.47 -2.52 -11.24
N LEU A 181 -14.76 -1.93 -10.28
CA LEU A 181 -14.71 -2.38 -8.88
C LEU A 181 -15.76 -1.66 -8.02
N PHE A 182 -15.98 -0.37 -8.32
CA PHE A 182 -16.94 0.51 -7.66
C PHE A 182 -17.37 1.64 -8.62
N PRO A 183 -18.37 2.50 -8.31
CA PRO A 183 -18.91 3.47 -9.27
C PRO A 183 -17.88 4.42 -9.93
N GLU A 184 -16.83 4.81 -9.22
CA GLU A 184 -15.77 5.71 -9.72
C GLU A 184 -14.37 5.08 -9.72
N LEU A 185 -14.29 3.76 -9.51
CA LEU A 185 -13.04 3.04 -9.36
C LEU A 185 -13.02 1.83 -10.30
N PHE A 186 -12.08 1.88 -11.24
CA PHE A 186 -11.89 0.89 -12.28
C PHE A 186 -10.46 0.36 -12.23
N VAL A 187 -10.29 -0.93 -12.45
CA VAL A 187 -9.01 -1.50 -12.85
C VAL A 187 -8.98 -1.55 -14.37
N ASN A 188 -7.94 -1.01 -14.99
CA ASN A 188 -7.79 -1.03 -16.44
C ASN A 188 -6.87 -2.16 -16.89
N ILE A 189 -5.77 -2.35 -16.15
CA ILE A 189 -4.72 -3.30 -16.48
C ILE A 189 -4.19 -3.88 -15.17
N ILE A 190 -4.00 -5.20 -15.12
CA ILE A 190 -3.17 -5.86 -14.10
C ILE A 190 -1.88 -6.29 -14.80
N ALA A 191 -0.74 -5.79 -14.33
CA ALA A 191 0.54 -5.89 -15.03
C ALA A 191 1.70 -6.43 -14.18
N ASP A 192 1.58 -6.39 -12.85
CA ASP A 192 2.55 -6.97 -11.94
C ASP A 192 1.85 -7.72 -10.81
N GLY A 193 2.56 -8.64 -10.16
CA GLY A 193 1.96 -9.47 -9.12
C GLY A 193 2.95 -10.41 -8.45
N VAL A 194 2.53 -10.98 -7.32
CA VAL A 194 3.32 -11.98 -6.59
C VAL A 194 2.39 -13.08 -6.11
N THR A 195 2.71 -14.32 -6.45
CA THR A 195 2.08 -15.50 -5.87
C THR A 195 3.06 -16.20 -4.92
N GLN A 196 2.55 -16.75 -3.82
CA GLN A 196 3.38 -17.42 -2.82
C GLN A 196 2.70 -18.69 -2.29
N ASN A 197 3.51 -19.72 -2.04
CA ASN A 197 3.12 -20.89 -1.27
C ASN A 197 4.18 -21.13 -0.18
N LYS A 198 3.84 -20.75 1.06
CA LYS A 198 4.74 -20.89 2.22
C LYS A 198 5.06 -22.35 2.54
N SER A 199 4.17 -23.26 2.14
CA SER A 199 4.26 -24.70 2.41
C SER A 199 4.87 -25.49 1.24
N SER A 200 5.32 -24.84 0.16
CA SER A 200 6.01 -25.54 -0.92
C SER A 200 7.35 -26.09 -0.41
N THR A 201 7.54 -27.39 -0.55
CA THR A 201 8.77 -28.13 -0.17
C THR A 201 9.42 -28.82 -1.38
N GLY A 202 9.00 -28.49 -2.61
CA GLY A 202 9.39 -29.20 -3.83
C GLY A 202 10.09 -28.32 -4.87
N ILE A 203 9.99 -28.76 -6.14
CA ILE A 203 10.58 -28.12 -7.34
C ILE A 203 9.98 -26.73 -7.61
N VAL A 204 8.76 -26.48 -7.14
CA VAL A 204 8.05 -25.20 -7.33
C VAL A 204 8.64 -24.13 -6.39
N PRO A 205 9.16 -23.00 -6.92
CA PRO A 205 9.66 -21.90 -6.10
C PRO A 205 8.61 -21.41 -5.11
N LYS A 206 8.97 -21.13 -3.86
CA LYS A 206 8.01 -20.64 -2.83
C LYS A 206 7.33 -19.30 -3.18
N ARG A 207 7.93 -18.54 -4.11
CA ARG A 207 7.49 -17.22 -4.53
C ARG A 207 7.71 -17.10 -6.04
N LEU A 208 6.68 -16.67 -6.75
CA LEU A 208 6.74 -16.31 -8.16
C LEU A 208 6.41 -14.83 -8.31
N VAL A 209 7.17 -14.15 -9.14
CA VAL A 209 6.99 -12.73 -9.44
C VAL A 209 6.53 -12.62 -10.88
N ILE A 210 5.48 -11.83 -11.07
CA ILE A 210 4.93 -11.48 -12.37
C ILE A 210 5.30 -10.02 -12.59
N ASP A 211 5.99 -9.71 -13.68
CA ASP A 211 6.45 -8.35 -13.99
C ASP A 211 6.08 -7.96 -15.42
N LYS A 212 5.61 -6.72 -15.57
CA LYS A 212 5.36 -6.01 -16.85
C LYS A 212 4.67 -6.84 -17.93
N SER A 213 3.62 -7.58 -17.58
CA SER A 213 2.75 -8.18 -18.57
C SER A 213 1.55 -7.28 -18.88
N ILE A 214 1.04 -7.34 -20.11
CA ILE A 214 -0.20 -6.65 -20.51
C ILE A 214 -1.41 -7.34 -19.84
N GLU A 215 -1.27 -8.63 -19.48
CA GLU A 215 -2.31 -9.44 -18.83
C GLU A 215 -1.70 -10.29 -17.72
N ALA A 216 -1.22 -9.68 -16.63
CA ALA A 216 -0.37 -10.36 -15.65
C ALA A 216 -0.96 -11.64 -15.04
N LEU A 217 -2.28 -11.76 -14.94
CA LEU A 217 -2.90 -12.96 -14.39
C LEU A 217 -3.10 -14.09 -15.39
N MET A 218 -3.09 -13.74 -16.67
CA MET A 218 -3.08 -14.68 -17.78
C MET A 218 -1.64 -15.01 -18.19
N THR A 219 -0.63 -14.68 -17.38
CA THR A 219 0.74 -15.09 -17.66
C THR A 219 1.06 -16.46 -17.09
N LEU A 220 1.94 -17.17 -17.78
CA LEU A 220 2.41 -18.49 -17.36
C LEU A 220 2.89 -18.51 -15.90
N PRO A 221 3.68 -17.56 -15.36
CA PRO A 221 4.07 -17.57 -13.95
C PRO A 221 2.91 -17.42 -12.96
N ALA A 222 1.88 -16.63 -13.33
CA ALA A 222 0.69 -16.45 -12.49
C ALA A 222 -0.13 -17.74 -12.44
N ILE A 223 -0.45 -18.29 -13.61
CA ILE A 223 -1.28 -19.47 -13.75
C ILE A 223 -0.57 -20.70 -13.17
N TYR A 224 0.73 -20.87 -13.47
CA TYR A 224 1.56 -21.91 -12.87
C TYR A 224 1.55 -21.84 -11.35
N GLY A 225 1.64 -20.62 -10.78
CA GLY A 225 1.50 -20.43 -9.34
C GLY A 225 0.15 -20.91 -8.80
N LEU A 226 -0.94 -20.46 -9.42
CA LEU A 226 -2.31 -20.82 -9.02
C LEU A 226 -2.54 -22.34 -9.03
N VAL A 227 -2.17 -23.01 -10.13
CA VAL A 227 -2.29 -24.47 -10.27
C VAL A 227 -1.49 -25.20 -9.19
N ASN A 228 -0.34 -24.65 -8.77
CA ASN A 228 0.49 -25.18 -7.69
C ASN A 228 0.08 -24.69 -6.29
N LYS A 229 -1.18 -24.28 -6.12
CA LYS A 229 -1.77 -23.83 -4.84
C LYS A 229 -1.06 -22.62 -4.24
N HIS A 230 -0.38 -21.82 -5.05
CA HIS A 230 0.07 -20.51 -4.59
C HIS A 230 -1.14 -19.59 -4.44
N LYS A 231 -1.05 -18.71 -3.45
CA LYS A 231 -2.01 -17.63 -3.25
C LYS A 231 -1.40 -16.32 -3.72
N PHE A 232 -2.21 -15.44 -4.30
CA PHE A 232 -1.82 -14.05 -4.50
C PHE A 232 -1.47 -13.41 -3.16
N TYR A 233 -0.28 -12.83 -3.12
CA TYR A 233 0.19 -11.97 -2.05
C TYR A 233 0.06 -10.50 -2.43
N SER A 234 0.17 -10.20 -3.73
CA SER A 234 -0.05 -8.86 -4.28
C SER A 234 -0.40 -8.92 -5.75
N ILE A 235 -1.14 -7.90 -6.20
CA ILE A 235 -1.37 -7.58 -7.60
C ILE A 235 -1.06 -6.10 -7.81
N GLY A 236 -0.64 -5.71 -9.00
CA GLY A 236 -0.44 -4.32 -9.33
C GLY A 236 -0.66 -4.04 -10.80
N GLY A 237 -0.99 -2.78 -11.07
CA GLY A 237 -1.63 -2.42 -12.32
C GLY A 237 -2.04 -0.96 -12.36
N ASP A 238 -2.76 -0.61 -13.42
CA ASP A 238 -3.28 0.72 -13.66
C ASP A 238 -4.76 0.75 -13.26
N PHE A 239 -5.08 1.68 -12.35
CA PHE A 239 -6.42 1.92 -11.85
C PHE A 239 -6.85 3.31 -12.24
N ASP A 240 -8.08 3.46 -12.70
CA ASP A 240 -8.70 4.77 -12.86
C ASP A 240 -9.60 5.05 -11.68
N PHE A 241 -9.30 6.13 -10.97
CA PHE A 241 -10.14 6.63 -9.89
C PHE A 241 -10.58 8.05 -10.23
N ARG A 242 -11.88 8.28 -10.42
CA ARG A 242 -12.42 9.59 -10.83
C ARG A 242 -11.77 10.17 -12.10
N LYS A 243 -11.45 9.30 -13.06
CA LYS A 243 -10.73 9.63 -14.31
C LYS A 243 -9.28 10.06 -14.10
N GLU A 244 -8.72 9.81 -12.92
CA GLU A 244 -7.31 9.99 -12.62
C GLU A 244 -6.60 8.63 -12.63
N PRO A 245 -5.66 8.41 -13.56
CA PRO A 245 -4.93 7.15 -13.64
C PRO A 245 -3.87 7.05 -12.54
N LEU A 246 -3.93 5.97 -11.77
CA LEU A 246 -3.02 5.64 -10.68
C LEU A 246 -2.38 4.27 -10.93
N ARG A 247 -1.05 4.22 -10.87
CA ARG A 247 -0.30 2.96 -10.88
C ARG A 247 -0.18 2.44 -9.46
N VAL A 248 -0.86 1.34 -9.16
CA VAL A 248 -1.04 0.84 -7.79
C VAL A 248 -0.62 -0.61 -7.70
N THR A 249 0.05 -0.98 -6.61
CA THR A 249 0.24 -2.36 -6.18
C THR A 249 -0.50 -2.57 -4.87
N ILE A 250 -1.48 -3.47 -4.87
CA ILE A 250 -2.25 -3.89 -3.69
C ILE A 250 -1.64 -5.19 -3.20
N SER A 251 -1.28 -5.25 -1.92
CA SER A 251 -0.75 -6.43 -1.26
C SER A 251 -1.60 -6.79 -0.05
N ASN A 252 -1.43 -7.99 0.50
CA ASN A 252 -2.19 -8.43 1.67
C ASN A 252 -2.19 -7.41 2.84
N ASN A 253 -1.12 -6.63 3.00
CA ASN A 253 -0.95 -5.77 4.16
C ASN A 253 -1.00 -4.27 3.83
N GLY A 254 -1.15 -3.89 2.56
CA GLY A 254 -0.96 -2.49 2.19
C GLY A 254 -1.08 -2.17 0.72
N ILE A 255 -1.04 -0.88 0.42
CA ILE A 255 -1.21 -0.31 -0.91
C ILE A 255 0.00 0.55 -1.23
N HIS A 256 0.64 0.30 -2.37
CA HIS A 256 1.79 1.07 -2.85
C HIS A 256 1.37 1.82 -4.12
N ILE A 257 1.56 3.13 -4.15
CA ILE A 257 1.24 3.98 -5.30
C ILE A 257 2.55 4.47 -5.92
N LYS A 258 2.80 4.03 -7.15
CA LYS A 258 3.97 4.45 -7.92
C LYS A 258 3.76 5.87 -8.45
N ILE A 259 4.82 6.67 -8.53
CA ILE A 259 4.74 8.01 -9.12
C ILE A 259 4.49 7.86 -10.63
N THR A 260 3.32 8.30 -11.07
CA THR A 260 2.96 8.46 -12.48
C THR A 260 3.16 9.92 -12.92
N SER A 261 2.94 10.23 -14.19
CA SER A 261 2.94 11.61 -14.70
C SER A 261 2.02 12.53 -13.89
N LEU A 262 0.86 12.03 -13.46
CA LEU A 262 -0.11 12.74 -12.61
C LEU A 262 0.49 13.20 -11.27
N LEU A 263 1.31 12.35 -10.64
CA LEU A 263 1.88 12.61 -9.30
C LEU A 263 3.28 13.23 -9.35
N LYS A 264 3.98 13.14 -10.49
CA LYS A 264 5.40 13.51 -10.64
C LYS A 264 5.70 14.95 -10.25
N HIS A 265 4.81 15.87 -10.60
CA HIS A 265 4.98 17.31 -10.36
C HIS A 265 4.33 17.80 -9.08
N LYS A 266 3.64 16.91 -8.36
CA LYS A 266 2.94 17.23 -7.11
C LYS A 266 3.87 17.11 -5.93
N ASP A 267 3.70 17.96 -4.93
CA ASP A 267 4.37 17.79 -3.64
C ASP A 267 3.78 16.59 -2.86
N HIS A 268 4.37 16.27 -1.71
CA HIS A 268 3.93 15.12 -0.94
C HIS A 268 2.51 15.25 -0.38
N GLY A 269 2.11 16.46 0.06
CA GLY A 269 0.80 16.71 0.61
C GLY A 269 -0.29 16.66 -0.47
N GLU A 270 -0.02 17.22 -1.64
CA GLU A 270 -0.89 17.10 -2.83
C GLU A 270 -1.05 15.63 -3.27
N ARG A 271 0.04 14.85 -3.26
CA ARG A 271 -0.03 13.40 -3.53
C ARG A 271 -0.91 12.70 -2.50
N CYS A 272 -0.77 13.02 -1.21
CA CYS A 272 -1.62 12.46 -0.16
C CYS A 272 -3.10 12.82 -0.39
N ALA A 273 -3.41 14.06 -0.76
CA ALA A 273 -4.77 14.52 -1.02
C ALA A 273 -5.46 13.75 -2.17
N ILE A 274 -4.69 13.30 -3.16
CA ILE A 274 -5.19 12.45 -4.27
C ILE A 274 -5.32 10.99 -3.83
N VAL A 275 -4.33 10.49 -3.09
CA VAL A 275 -4.21 9.06 -2.79
C VAL A 275 -5.08 8.61 -1.62
N PHE A 276 -5.33 9.47 -0.62
CA PHE A 276 -6.19 9.11 0.52
C PHE A 276 -7.62 8.74 0.08
N PRO A 277 -8.30 9.52 -0.76
CA PRO A 277 -9.58 9.13 -1.33
C PRO A 277 -9.55 7.76 -2.02
N PHE A 278 -8.50 7.48 -2.81
CA PHE A 278 -8.34 6.18 -3.47
C PHE A 278 -8.23 5.03 -2.46
N ILE A 279 -7.39 5.17 -1.43
CA ILE A 279 -7.21 4.13 -0.41
C ILE A 279 -8.51 3.88 0.34
N ILE A 280 -9.21 4.96 0.73
CA ILE A 280 -10.51 4.86 1.41
C ILE A 280 -11.51 4.11 0.53
N GLU A 281 -11.54 4.42 -0.77
CA GLU A 281 -12.41 3.74 -1.72
C GLU A 281 -12.04 2.26 -1.87
N MET A 282 -10.75 1.92 -1.93
CA MET A 282 -10.29 0.53 -1.95
C MET A 282 -10.70 -0.25 -0.68
N VAL A 283 -10.69 0.40 0.49
CA VAL A 283 -11.19 -0.21 1.74
C VAL A 283 -12.71 -0.41 1.67
N ASN A 284 -13.44 0.50 1.05
CA ASN A 284 -14.88 0.35 0.82
C ASN A 284 -15.17 -0.78 -0.17
N VAL A 285 -14.39 -0.91 -1.24
CA VAL A 285 -14.48 -2.02 -2.19
C VAL A 285 -14.25 -3.37 -1.50
N LEU A 286 -13.25 -3.45 -0.61
CA LEU A 286 -13.03 -4.66 0.18
C LEU A 286 -14.26 -4.99 1.05
N LYS A 287 -14.82 -4.01 1.74
CA LYS A 287 -16.03 -4.21 2.57
C LYS A 287 -17.24 -4.61 1.72
N TYR A 288 -17.40 -3.99 0.55
CA TYR A 288 -18.46 -4.33 -0.40
C TYR A 288 -18.31 -5.79 -0.86
N TRP A 289 -17.12 -6.19 -1.30
CA TRP A 289 -16.82 -7.57 -1.66
C TRP A 289 -17.09 -8.57 -0.53
N GLU A 290 -16.73 -8.25 0.71
CA GLU A 290 -17.03 -9.08 1.88
C GLU A 290 -18.54 -9.21 2.16
N GLY A 291 -19.37 -8.30 1.63
CA GLY A 291 -20.83 -8.32 1.71
C GLY A 291 -21.54 -9.01 0.55
N LEU A 292 -20.85 -9.26 -0.58
CA LEU A 292 -21.44 -9.90 -1.77
C LEU A 292 -21.85 -11.35 -1.53
N ASP A 293 -22.88 -11.83 -2.21
CA ASP A 293 -23.20 -13.25 -2.24
C ASP A 293 -22.09 -14.06 -2.94
N ALA A 294 -21.98 -15.36 -2.61
CA ALA A 294 -20.90 -16.21 -3.09
C ALA A 294 -20.70 -16.19 -4.64
N PRO A 295 -21.75 -16.24 -5.48
CA PRO A 295 -21.59 -16.20 -6.94
C PRO A 295 -20.97 -14.90 -7.47
N GLU A 296 -21.17 -13.77 -6.78
CA GLU A 296 -20.60 -12.48 -7.18
C GLU A 296 -19.23 -12.21 -6.54
N ARG A 297 -18.97 -12.86 -5.41
CA ARG A 297 -17.75 -12.73 -4.60
C ARG A 297 -16.59 -13.53 -5.16
N TYR A 298 -16.85 -14.67 -5.77
CA TYR A 298 -15.82 -15.60 -6.25
C TYR A 298 -15.85 -15.71 -7.79
N PRO A 299 -14.70 -15.96 -8.43
CA PRO A 299 -14.68 -16.22 -9.86
C PRO A 299 -15.50 -17.46 -10.23
N ASP A 300 -16.20 -17.37 -11.36
CA ASP A 300 -16.98 -18.47 -11.92
C ASP A 300 -16.10 -19.48 -12.68
N GLU A 301 -16.71 -20.61 -13.07
CA GLU A 301 -16.04 -21.67 -13.82
C GLU A 301 -15.54 -21.17 -15.17
N ALA A 302 -16.30 -20.32 -15.87
CA ALA A 302 -15.90 -19.76 -17.16
C ALA A 302 -14.58 -18.97 -17.07
N PHE A 303 -14.39 -18.18 -16.01
CA PHE A 303 -13.13 -17.49 -15.77
C PHE A 303 -11.96 -18.47 -15.50
N LEU A 304 -12.21 -19.58 -14.82
CA LEU A 304 -11.20 -20.60 -14.59
C LEU A 304 -10.84 -21.36 -15.88
N GLU A 305 -11.82 -21.63 -16.73
CA GLU A 305 -11.62 -22.21 -18.07
C GLU A 305 -10.79 -21.28 -18.96
N GLU A 306 -11.02 -19.96 -18.91
CA GLU A 306 -10.19 -18.99 -19.62
C GLU A 306 -8.72 -19.03 -19.15
N ILE A 307 -8.50 -19.11 -17.84
CA ILE A 307 -7.16 -19.27 -17.25
C ILE A 307 -6.50 -20.55 -17.76
N GLU A 308 -7.22 -21.67 -17.78
CA GLU A 308 -6.73 -22.96 -18.29
C GLU A 308 -6.37 -22.87 -19.78
N ASN A 309 -7.24 -22.28 -20.60
CA ASN A 309 -7.00 -22.10 -22.02
C ASN A 309 -5.76 -21.24 -22.28
N SER A 310 -5.58 -20.15 -21.51
CA SER A 310 -4.39 -19.31 -21.59
C SER A 310 -3.12 -20.05 -21.21
N PHE A 311 -3.18 -20.92 -20.19
CA PHE A 311 -2.06 -21.77 -19.80
C PHE A 311 -1.65 -22.72 -20.92
N ASN A 312 -2.61 -23.45 -21.49
CA ASN A 312 -2.37 -24.40 -22.57
C ASN A 312 -1.76 -23.74 -23.80
N ASN A 313 -2.26 -22.56 -24.18
CA ASN A 313 -1.74 -21.79 -25.31
C ASN A 313 -0.28 -21.35 -25.08
N GLN A 314 0.05 -20.85 -23.88
CA GLN A 314 1.42 -20.42 -23.56
C GLN A 314 2.40 -21.60 -23.46
N ILE A 315 1.95 -22.76 -22.97
CA ILE A 315 2.78 -23.97 -22.96
C ILE A 315 3.08 -24.42 -24.39
N LEU A 316 2.10 -24.41 -25.29
CA LEU A 316 2.30 -24.74 -26.70
C LEU A 316 3.29 -23.77 -27.37
N GLU A 317 3.18 -22.47 -27.10
CA GLU A 317 4.15 -21.47 -27.57
C GLU A 317 5.57 -21.75 -27.06
N CYS A 318 5.73 -22.08 -25.77
CA CYS A 318 7.03 -22.44 -25.20
C CYS A 318 7.64 -23.68 -25.88
N GLN A 319 6.81 -24.68 -26.19
CA GLN A 319 7.25 -25.89 -26.88
C GLN A 319 7.74 -25.57 -28.30
N ASN A 320 7.01 -24.75 -29.06
CA ASN A 320 7.42 -24.33 -30.40
C ASN A 320 8.75 -23.56 -30.35
N ASN A 321 8.87 -22.59 -29.43
CA ASN A 321 10.10 -21.82 -29.25
C ASN A 321 11.30 -22.71 -28.87
N LEU A 322 11.08 -23.76 -28.07
CA LEU A 322 12.13 -24.73 -27.73
C LEU A 322 12.59 -25.54 -28.94
N GLU A 323 11.68 -25.95 -29.83
CA GLU A 323 12.04 -26.64 -31.06
C GLU A 323 12.81 -25.74 -32.03
N GLU A 324 12.44 -24.46 -32.15
CA GLU A 324 13.21 -23.48 -32.91
C GLU A 324 14.62 -23.30 -32.34
N LEU A 325 14.75 -23.20 -31.01
CA LEU A 325 16.03 -23.09 -30.34
C LEU A 325 16.89 -24.35 -30.58
N LYS A 326 16.31 -25.55 -30.50
CA LYS A 326 17.02 -26.80 -30.82
C LYS A 326 17.55 -26.79 -32.25
N LYS A 327 16.74 -26.33 -33.20
CA LYS A 327 17.14 -26.22 -34.61
C LYS A 327 18.29 -25.23 -34.79
N GLU A 328 18.19 -24.04 -34.20
CA GLU A 328 19.26 -23.03 -34.23
C GLU A 328 20.59 -23.58 -33.70
N TYR A 329 20.56 -24.27 -32.55
CA TYR A 329 21.77 -24.85 -31.95
C TYR A 329 22.31 -26.05 -32.72
N LYS A 330 21.46 -26.78 -33.45
CA LYS A 330 21.90 -27.84 -34.36
C LYS A 330 22.67 -27.23 -35.53
N GLU A 331 22.12 -26.19 -36.17
CA GLU A 331 22.78 -25.49 -37.28
C GLU A 331 24.14 -24.91 -36.86
N LYS A 332 24.20 -24.27 -35.68
CA LYS A 332 25.46 -23.75 -35.08
C LYS A 332 26.51 -24.79 -34.74
N ARG A 333 26.14 -26.07 -34.60
CA ARG A 333 27.09 -27.18 -34.36
C ARG A 333 27.61 -27.80 -35.65
N GLU A 334 26.88 -27.61 -36.74
CA GLU A 334 27.18 -28.16 -38.07
C GLU A 334 27.96 -27.15 -38.95
N THR A 335 28.12 -25.91 -38.48
CA THR A 335 29.02 -24.87 -39.00
C THR A 335 30.25 -24.72 -38.12
#